data_AF-A0A5K3EU94-F1
#
_entry.id   AF-A0A5K3EU94-F1
#
_cell.length_a   1.000
_cell.length_b   1.000
_cell.length_c   1.000
_cell.angle_alpha   90.00
_cell.angle_beta   90.00
_cell.angle_gamma   90.00
#
_symmetry.space_group_name_H-M   'P 1'
#
loop_
_entity.id
_entity.type
_entity.pdbx_description
1 polymer ?
#
loop_
_entity_poly.entity_id
_entity_poly.type
_entity_poly.pdbx_seq_one_letter_code
_entity_poly.pdbx_strand_id
1 'polypeptide(L)' 'MADSRNVGAQSLVKGELQGHIAASCDRLRRVTWASNDTLGTERQSTCEFSISFAAPRNEPTGERYDQAVAI' A
#
# COMPACT_ATOMS: atom_id res chain seq x y z
N MET A 1 -19.63 7.04 -12.22
CA MET A 1 -19.04 5.83 -11.62
C MET A 1 -17.54 6.04 -11.54
N ALA A 2 -16.97 5.93 -10.35
CA ALA A 2 -15.52 5.89 -10.16
C ALA A 2 -15.04 4.46 -10.47
N ASP A 3 -14.03 4.33 -11.32
CA ASP A 3 -13.35 3.06 -11.59
C ASP A 3 -12.06 3.05 -10.76
N SER A 4 -12.03 2.24 -9.71
CA SER A 4 -10.89 2.10 -8.80
C SER A 4 -10.00 0.97 -9.28
N ARG A 5 -8.72 1.26 -9.53
CA ARG A 5 -7.74 0.27 -9.99
C ARG A 5 -6.55 0.24 -9.05
N ASN A 6 -6.23 -0.94 -8.52
CA ASN A 6 -4.96 -1.18 -7.85
C ASN A 6 -3.84 -1.08 -8.89
N VAL A 7 -2.92 -0.13 -8.69
CA VAL A 7 -1.84 0.17 -9.64
C VAL A 7 -0.59 -0.65 -9.33
N GLY A 8 -0.43 -1.08 -8.07
CA GLY A 8 0.63 -1.99 -7.69
C GLY A 8 0.79 -2.12 -6.17
N ALA A 9 1.44 -3.22 -5.79
CA ALA A 9 1.95 -3.47 -4.46
C ALA A 9 3.42 -3.86 -4.56
N GLN A 10 4.27 -3.25 -3.72
CA GLN A 10 5.69 -3.62 -3.61
C GLN A 10 6.06 -3.89 -2.16
N SER A 11 6.84 -4.95 -1.94
CA SER A 11 7.42 -5.24 -0.63
C SER A 11 8.90 -4.86 -0.63
N LEU A 12 9.30 -4.08 0.37
CA LEU A 12 10.69 -3.71 0.61
C LEU A 12 11.18 -4.47 1.82
N VAL A 13 12.28 -5.23 1.65
CA VAL A 13 12.92 -5.97 2.74
C VAL A 13 14.30 -5.37 2.99
N LYS A 14 14.54 -4.87 4.19
CA LYS A 14 15.86 -4.45 4.64
C LYS A 14 16.11 -4.99 6.05
N GLY A 15 16.93 -6.04 6.15
CA GLY A 15 17.07 -6.79 7.41
C GLY A 15 15.74 -7.42 7.81
N GLU A 16 15.31 -7.22 9.05
CA GLU A 16 14.03 -7.70 9.59
C GLU A 16 12.85 -6.73 9.37
N LEU A 17 13.10 -5.56 8.77
CA LEU A 17 12.06 -4.58 8.49
C LEU A 17 11.33 -4.96 7.18
N GLN A 18 10.03 -5.23 7.29
CA GLN A 18 9.16 -5.49 6.14
C GLN A 18 8.29 -4.26 5.86
N GLY A 19 8.51 -3.62 4.72
CA GLY A 19 7.69 -2.53 4.20
C GLY A 19 6.70 -3.03 3.14
N HIS A 20 5.50 -2.42 3.11
CA HIS A 20 4.50 -2.61 2.07
C HIS A 20 4.08 -1.25 1.52
N ILE A 21 4.12 -1.11 0.19
CA ILE A 21 3.65 0.08 -0.52
C ILE A 21 2.45 -0.36 -1.36
N ALA A 22 1.33 0.33 -1.21
CA ALA A 22 0.14 0.15 -2.01
C ALA A 22 -0.24 1.46 -2.71
N ALA A 23 -0.66 1.37 -3.97
CA ALA A 23 -1.16 2.50 -4.73
C ALA A 23 -2.53 2.16 -5.36
N SER A 24 -3.51 3.04 -5.17
CA SER A 24 -4.82 2.96 -5.81
C SER A 24 -5.11 4.25 -6.56
N CYS A 25 -5.74 4.14 -7.72
CA CYS A 25 -6.20 5.31 -8.47
C CYS A 25 -7.66 5.15 -8.87
N ASP A 26 -8.43 6.19 -8.60
CA ASP A 26 -9.80 6.35 -9.07
C ASP A 26 -9.81 7.21 -10.32
N ARG A 27 -10.46 6.69 -11.37
CA ARG A 27 -10.70 7.44 -12.60
C ARG A 27 -12.15 7.90 -12.64
N LEU A 28 -12.32 9.21 -12.75
CA LEU A 28 -13.61 9.85 -12.96
C LEU A 28 -13.71 10.33 -14.40
N ARG A 29 -14.76 9.90 -15.10
CA ARG A 29 -15.14 10.42 -16.40
C ARG A 29 -16.38 11.29 -16.23
N ARG A 30 -16.25 12.58 -16.48
CA ARG A 30 -17.37 13.54 -16.47
C ARG A 30 -17.70 13.89 -17.90
N VAL A 31 -18.97 13.75 -18.26
CA VAL A 31 -19.48 14.25 -19.54
C VAL A 31 -20.00 15.66 -19.28
N THR A 32 -19.48 16.63 -20.01
CA THR A 32 -19.88 18.04 -19.89
C THR A 32 -20.37 18.53 -21.24
N TRP A 33 -21.47 19.28 -21.23
CA TRP A 33 -21.91 20.00 -22.42
C TRP A 33 -21.05 21.25 -22.55
N ALA A 34 -20.28 21.35 -23.64
CA ALA A 34 -19.58 22.57 -23.98
C ALA A 34 -20.60 23.61 -24.48
N SER A 35 -20.29 24.90 -24.31
CA SER A 35 -21.17 26.03 -24.68
C SER A 35 -21.56 26.10 -26.16
N ASN A 36 -20.95 25.26 -27.01
CA ASN A 36 -21.22 25.15 -28.44
C ASN A 36 -22.04 23.88 -28.77
N ASP A 37 -22.87 23.40 -27.85
CA ASP A 37 -23.67 22.17 -27.97
C ASP A 37 -22.85 20.91 -28.32
N THR A 38 -21.56 20.94 -27.98
CA THR A 38 -20.64 19.84 -28.26
C THR A 38 -20.47 19.00 -27.00
N LEU A 39 -20.56 17.68 -27.14
CA LEU A 39 -20.34 16.77 -26.02
C LEU A 39 -18.84 16.71 -25.68
N GLY A 40 -18.46 17.31 -24.56
CA GLY A 40 -17.13 17.23 -23.99
C GLY A 40 -17.00 16.03 -23.04
N THR A 41 -15.82 15.40 -23.03
CA THR A 41 -15.49 14.39 -22.01
C THR A 41 -14.28 14.86 -21.23
N GLU A 42 -14.49 15.22 -19.97
CA GLU A 42 -13.42 15.51 -19.04
C GLU A 42 -13.04 14.23 -18.30
N ARG A 43 -11.73 13.99 -18.15
CA ARG A 43 -11.19 12.86 -17.38
C ARG A 43 -10.37 13.42 -16.22
N GLN A 44 -10.76 13.09 -15.00
CA GLN A 44 -9.98 13.35 -13.80
C GLN A 44 -9.53 12.02 -13.20
N SER A 45 -8.36 12.02 -12.57
CA SER A 45 -7.84 10.87 -11.83
C SER A 45 -7.34 11.35 -10.47
N THR A 46 -7.72 10.64 -9.42
CA THR A 46 -7.22 10.85 -8.06
C THR A 46 -6.52 9.57 -7.63
N CYS A 47 -5.32 9.68 -7.07
CA CYS A 47 -4.56 8.52 -6.62
C CYS A 47 -4.21 8.65 -5.15
N GLU A 48 -4.29 7.54 -4.43
CA GLU A 48 -3.87 7.39 -3.05
C GLU A 48 -2.68 6.42 -2.97
N PHE A 49 -1.69 6.80 -2.16
CA PHE A 49 -0.50 6.01 -1.88
C PHE A 49 -0.44 5.73 -0.39
N SER A 50 -0.32 4.46 -0.01
CA SER A 50 -0.16 4.04 1.38
C SER A 50 1.15 3.30 1.54
N ILE A 51 1.90 3.63 2.60
CA ILE A 51 3.15 2.97 2.97
C ILE A 51 2.99 2.47 4.40
N SER A 52 3.19 1.18 4.63
CA SER A 52 3.23 0.58 5.95
C SER A 52 4.54 -0.15 6.19
N PHE A 53 4.99 -0.16 7.44
CA PHE A 53 6.17 -0.90 7.88
C PHE A 53 5.77 -1.78 9.05
N ALA A 54 6.09 -3.07 8.98
CA ALA A 54 5.97 -3.97 10.11
C ALA A 54 7.24 -3.90 10.95
N ALA A 55 7.08 -3.90 12.28
CA ALA A 55 8.22 -4.02 13.18
C ALA A 55 8.95 -5.35 12.90
N PRO A 56 10.29 -5.37 13.06
CA PRO A 56 11.04 -6.61 13.13
C PRO A 56 10.36 -7.62 14.05
N ARG A 57 10.21 -8.86 13.60
CA ARG A 57 9.85 -9.96 14.50
C ARG A 57 11.07 -10.20 15.37
N ASN A 58 11.15 -9.50 16.50
CA ASN A 58 11.98 -9.95 17.60
C ASN A 58 11.36 -11.28 18.07
N GLU A 59 11.84 -12.41 17.55
CA GLU A 59 11.65 -13.66 18.28
C GLU A 59 12.18 -13.42 19.70
N PRO A 60 11.48 -13.88 20.75
CA PRO A 60 12.14 -14.02 22.03
C PRO A 60 13.31 -14.97 21.77
N THR A 61 14.54 -14.44 21.79
CA THR A 61 15.73 -15.25 21.96
C THR A 61 15.54 -15.95 23.30
N GLY A 62 14.87 -17.10 23.26
CA GLY A 62 14.68 -17.97 24.40
C GLY A 62 16.04 -18.49 24.76
N GLU A 63 16.77 -17.72 25.56
CA GLU A 63 17.89 -18.17 26.35
C GLU A 63 17.37 -19.26 27.30
N ARG A 64 17.23 -20.47 26.79
CA ARG A 64 17.28 -21.66 27.62
C ARG A 64 18.70 -21.75 28.14
N TYR A 65 18.98 -21.04 29.23
CA TYR A 65 20.02 -21.50 30.13
C TYR A 65 19.53 -22.83 30.70
N ASP A 66 19.99 -23.92 30.11
CA ASP A 66 19.87 -25.24 30.70
C ASP A 66 20.43 -25.16 32.11
N GLN A 67 19.51 -25.24 33.06
CA GLN A 67 19.80 -25.35 34.48
C GLN A 67 20.37 -26.75 34.71
N ALA A 68 21.68 -26.88 34.57
CA ALA A 68 22.39 -28.09 34.92
C ALA A 68 23.81 -27.77 35.39
N VAL A 69 23.99 -27.58 36.70
CA VAL A 69 25.03 -28.27 37.47
C VAL A 69 24.49 -28.47 38.88
N ALA A 70 24.15 -29.71 39.18
CA ALA A 70 24.37 -30.28 40.50
C ALA A 70 25.85 -30.74 40.54
N ILE A 71 26.57 -30.36 41.60
CA ILE A 71 27.44 -31.14 42.50
C ILE A 71 27.94 -30.16 43.56
#